data_AF-A0A2K8PYD1-F1
#
_entry.id   AF-A0A2K8PYD1-F1
#
_cell.length_a   1.000
_cell.length_b   1.000
_cell.length_c   1.000
_cell.angle_alpha   90.00
_cell.angle_beta   90.00
_cell.angle_gamma   90.00
#
_symmetry.space_group_name_H-M   'P 1'
#
loop_
_entity.id
_entity.type
_entity.pdbx_description
1 polymer ?
#
loop_
_entity_poly.entity_id
_entity_poly.type
_entity_poly.pdbx_seq_one_letter_code
_entity_poly.pdbx_strand_id
1 'polypeptide(L)'
;MKFLKSNLILSTMMAATALVATATQANTNPLEAAYKSTNVKSALVNVCKDQTAKGGKLTAAEVSKFCGCQIDAQGKVTEAQKWEIQSAINAKKSPSSLAFVQQQNKDLQACLGAPLVNKLEKLTEEARKAAQQQQQAPKK
;
A
#
# COMPACT_ATOMS: atom_id res chain seq x y z
N MET A 1 3.17 24.29 -30.25
CA MET A 1 1.90 23.75 -29.71
C MET A 1 2.21 22.72 -28.62
N LYS A 2 1.32 22.63 -27.63
CA LYS A 2 1.47 22.02 -26.29
C LYS A 2 1.68 20.49 -26.32
N PHE A 3 2.80 20.01 -25.79
CA PHE A 3 3.01 18.58 -25.48
C PHE A 3 3.24 18.30 -23.98
N LEU A 4 2.91 19.24 -23.10
CA LEU A 4 2.98 19.06 -21.64
C LEU A 4 1.63 19.37 -20.99
N LYS A 5 0.62 18.54 -21.28
CA LYS A 5 -0.66 18.51 -20.56
C LYS A 5 -1.22 17.09 -20.57
N SER A 6 -0.61 16.20 -19.79
CA SER A 6 -1.27 14.97 -19.36
C SER A 6 -0.87 14.66 -17.93
N ASN A 7 -1.63 15.24 -17.01
CA ASN A 7 -2.06 14.70 -15.71
C ASN A 7 -1.17 13.60 -15.09
N LEU A 8 0.08 13.93 -14.78
CA LEU A 8 0.98 13.14 -13.93
C LEU A 8 0.60 13.31 -12.44
N ILE A 9 -0.70 13.19 -12.15
CA ILE A 9 -1.28 13.11 -10.81
C ILE A 9 -2.40 12.08 -10.88
N LEU A 10 -2.04 10.82 -11.13
CA LEU A 10 -2.94 9.70 -10.90
C LEU A 10 -2.10 8.48 -10.57
N SER A 11 -2.28 7.92 -9.36
CA SER A 11 -1.71 6.65 -8.85
C SER A 11 -0.56 6.72 -7.84
N THR A 12 -0.47 7.75 -7.00
CA THR A 12 0.40 7.69 -5.80
C THR A 12 -0.10 6.72 -4.71
N MET A 13 -1.27 6.10 -4.86
CA MET A 13 -1.72 5.02 -3.95
C MET A 13 -1.30 3.61 -4.41
N MET A 14 -0.58 3.48 -5.53
CA MET A 14 -0.08 2.20 -6.05
C MET A 14 1.44 2.22 -6.27
N ALA A 15 2.17 2.95 -5.42
CA ALA A 15 3.64 3.03 -5.45
C ALA A 15 4.32 2.42 -4.20
N ALA A 16 3.64 1.49 -3.49
CA ALA A 16 4.26 0.73 -2.40
C ALA A 16 4.93 -0.57 -2.86
N THR A 17 4.97 -0.87 -4.16
CA THR A 17 5.61 -2.10 -4.70
C THR A 17 7.00 -1.87 -5.28
N ALA A 18 7.54 -0.65 -5.25
CA ALA A 18 8.85 -0.32 -5.83
C ALA A 18 10.04 -0.38 -4.84
N LEU A 19 10.03 -1.32 -3.87
CA LEU A 19 11.20 -1.63 -3.04
C LEU A 19 11.41 -3.14 -2.91
N VAL A 20 11.63 -3.83 -4.02
CA VAL A 20 12.42 -5.07 -4.00
C VAL A 20 13.32 -5.04 -5.23
N ALA A 21 14.50 -4.45 -5.06
CA ALA A 21 15.62 -4.70 -5.95
C ALA A 21 15.92 -6.20 -5.93
N THR A 22 16.08 -6.77 -7.11
CA THR A 22 16.38 -8.17 -7.38
C THR A 22 17.65 -8.61 -6.65
N ALA A 23 17.50 -9.52 -5.68
CA ALA A 23 18.55 -10.43 -5.27
C ALA A 23 18.02 -11.86 -5.50
N THR A 24 18.54 -12.49 -6.54
CA THR A 24 18.34 -13.90 -6.88
C THR A 24 18.94 -14.79 -5.80
N GLN A 25 18.11 -15.37 -4.93
CA GLN A 25 18.39 -16.64 -4.27
C GLN A 25 17.09 -17.42 -4.12
N ALA A 26 17.15 -18.73 -4.38
CA ALA A 26 16.05 -19.66 -4.30
C ALA A 26 15.47 -19.70 -2.88
N ASN A 27 14.43 -18.90 -2.64
CA ASN A 27 13.56 -19.00 -1.48
C ASN A 27 12.14 -18.75 -2.01
N THR A 28 11.22 -19.63 -1.63
CA THR A 28 9.78 -19.42 -1.80
C THR A 28 9.42 -17.99 -1.44
N ASN A 29 8.69 -17.30 -2.32
CA ASN A 29 8.25 -15.93 -2.06
C ASN A 29 7.58 -15.90 -0.67
N PRO A 30 8.02 -15.06 0.30
CA PRO A 30 7.46 -15.06 1.65
C PRO A 30 5.93 -14.95 1.68
N LEU A 31 5.36 -14.30 0.67
CA LEU A 31 3.92 -14.22 0.46
C LEU A 31 3.32 -15.59 0.09
N GLU A 32 3.95 -16.33 -0.83
CA GLU A 32 3.54 -17.68 -1.21
C GLU A 32 3.62 -18.65 -0.02
N ALA A 33 4.69 -18.57 0.78
CA ALA A 33 4.82 -19.34 2.00
C ALA A 33 3.69 -19.01 3.01
N ALA A 34 3.33 -17.73 3.14
CA ALA A 34 2.21 -17.31 3.99
C ALA A 34 0.86 -17.90 3.53
N TYR A 35 0.60 -18.00 2.23
CA TYR A 35 -0.62 -18.61 1.69
C TYR A 35 -0.68 -20.14 1.86
N LYS A 36 0.46 -20.81 2.06
CA LYS A 36 0.52 -22.24 2.39
C LYS A 36 0.39 -22.53 3.89
N SER A 37 0.36 -21.49 4.73
CA SER A 37 0.23 -21.62 6.18
C SER A 37 -1.14 -22.14 6.59
N THR A 38 -1.21 -22.92 7.66
CA THR A 38 -2.47 -23.29 8.33
C THR A 38 -3.18 -22.09 8.97
N ASN A 39 -2.46 -20.96 9.16
CA ASN A 39 -3.03 -19.68 9.57
C ASN A 39 -2.55 -18.57 8.63
N VAL A 40 -3.16 -18.52 7.44
CA VAL A 40 -2.82 -17.55 6.38
C VAL A 40 -2.89 -16.11 6.88
N LYS A 41 -3.92 -15.73 7.65
CA LYS A 41 -4.07 -14.35 8.15
C LYS A 41 -2.87 -13.93 8.99
N SER A 42 -2.49 -14.74 9.98
CA SER A 42 -1.35 -14.44 10.85
C SER A 42 -0.03 -14.42 10.07
N ALA A 43 0.16 -15.36 9.14
CA ALA A 43 1.35 -15.41 8.32
C ALA A 43 1.48 -14.16 7.42
N LEU A 44 0.40 -13.70 6.80
CA LEU A 44 0.37 -12.46 6.01
C LEU A 44 0.67 -11.22 6.86
N VAL A 45 0.15 -11.17 8.10
CA VAL A 45 0.49 -10.08 9.04
C VAL A 45 1.99 -10.08 9.32
N ASN A 46 2.60 -11.24 9.56
CA ASN A 46 4.04 -11.32 9.83
C ASN A 46 4.88 -10.90 8.63
N VAL A 47 4.53 -11.36 7.42
CA VAL A 47 5.19 -10.89 6.19
C VAL A 47 5.09 -9.37 6.06
N CYS A 48 3.90 -8.79 6.31
CA CYS A 48 3.75 -7.33 6.31
C CYS A 48 4.64 -6.66 7.36
N LYS A 49 4.71 -7.20 8.59
CA LYS A 49 5.53 -6.63 9.67
C LYS A 49 7.00 -6.63 9.29
N ASP A 50 7.50 -7.74 8.76
CA ASP A 50 8.90 -7.88 8.35
C ASP A 50 9.28 -6.89 7.26
N GLN A 51 8.39 -6.65 6.28
CA GLN A 51 8.65 -5.67 5.22
C GLN A 51 8.53 -4.23 5.72
N THR A 52 7.52 -3.94 6.56
CA THR A 52 7.27 -2.58 7.06
C THR A 52 8.34 -2.14 8.06
N ALA A 53 8.83 -3.05 8.89
CA ALA A 53 9.88 -2.76 9.88
C ALA A 53 11.20 -2.32 9.22
N LYS A 54 11.52 -2.82 8.02
CA LYS A 54 12.73 -2.43 7.27
C LYS A 54 12.80 -0.93 6.97
N GLY A 55 11.65 -0.25 6.89
CA GLY A 55 11.62 1.20 6.68
C GLY A 55 12.12 2.00 7.89
N GLY A 56 12.12 1.42 9.09
CA GLY A 56 12.60 2.08 10.33
C GLY A 56 11.83 3.33 10.75
N LYS A 57 10.73 3.69 10.07
CA LYS A 57 9.95 4.90 10.34
C LYS A 57 8.83 4.71 11.38
N LEU A 58 8.47 3.46 11.65
CA LEU A 58 7.41 3.08 12.57
C LEU A 58 8.00 2.23 13.70
N THR A 59 7.47 2.40 14.91
CA THR A 59 7.76 1.52 16.05
C THR A 59 7.19 0.13 15.83
N ALA A 60 7.69 -0.88 16.56
CA ALA A 60 7.17 -2.25 16.45
C ALA A 60 5.65 -2.36 16.74
N ALA A 61 5.14 -1.54 17.66
CA ALA A 61 3.73 -1.46 17.98
C ALA A 61 2.91 -0.86 16.82
N GLU A 62 3.39 0.25 16.25
CA GLU A 62 2.76 0.89 15.08
C GLU A 62 2.79 -0.03 13.86
N VAL A 63 3.89 -0.74 13.62
CA VAL A 63 4.01 -1.74 12.54
C VAL A 63 3.00 -2.88 12.74
N SER A 64 2.90 -3.42 13.96
CA SER A 64 1.94 -4.49 14.26
C SER A 64 0.50 -4.03 14.06
N LYS A 65 0.18 -2.81 14.51
CA LYS A 65 -1.15 -2.20 14.35
C LYS A 65 -1.48 -1.96 12.87
N PHE A 66 -0.55 -1.35 12.13
CA PHE A 66 -0.67 -1.09 10.71
C PHE A 66 -0.94 -2.37 9.92
N CYS A 67 -0.08 -3.39 10.07
CA CYS A 67 -0.22 -4.64 9.36
C CYS A 67 -1.46 -5.43 9.77
N GLY A 68 -1.83 -5.42 11.06
CA GLY A 68 -3.08 -6.02 11.51
C GLY A 68 -4.31 -5.41 10.83
N CYS A 69 -4.41 -4.08 10.81
CA CYS A 69 -5.51 -3.37 10.15
C CYS A 69 -5.54 -3.62 8.63
N GLN A 70 -4.38 -3.58 7.97
CA GLN A 70 -4.27 -3.79 6.52
C GLN A 70 -4.69 -5.20 6.09
N ILE A 71 -4.22 -6.24 6.79
CA ILE A 71 -4.58 -7.62 6.44
C ILE A 71 -6.05 -7.91 6.80
N ASP A 72 -6.56 -7.34 7.90
CA ASP A 72 -7.98 -7.47 8.25
C ASP A 72 -8.90 -6.81 7.20
N ALA A 73 -8.56 -5.60 6.76
CA ALA A 73 -9.28 -4.92 5.69
C ALA A 73 -9.26 -5.72 4.38
N GLN A 74 -8.09 -6.25 3.98
CA GLN A 74 -7.97 -7.10 2.79
C GLN A 74 -8.80 -8.38 2.90
N GLY A 75 -8.83 -9.02 4.08
CA GLY A 75 -9.61 -10.25 4.31
C GLY A 75 -11.12 -10.05 4.24
N LYS A 76 -11.61 -8.82 4.33
CA LYS A 76 -13.04 -8.47 4.21
C LYS A 76 -13.50 -8.21 2.78
N VAL A 77 -12.58 -8.11 1.81
CA VAL A 77 -12.93 -7.86 0.42
C VAL A 77 -13.47 -9.14 -0.21
N THR A 78 -14.72 -9.08 -0.69
CA THR A 78 -15.36 -10.22 -1.37
C THR A 78 -14.92 -10.34 -2.82
N GLU A 79 -15.13 -11.51 -3.44
CA GLU A 79 -14.86 -11.69 -4.87
C GLU A 79 -15.68 -10.73 -5.76
N ALA A 80 -16.95 -10.48 -5.40
CA ALA A 80 -17.79 -9.51 -6.11
C ALA A 80 -17.18 -8.09 -6.06
N GLN A 81 -16.69 -7.67 -4.88
CA GLN A 81 -15.99 -6.39 -4.73
C GLN A 81 -14.68 -6.33 -5.52
N LYS A 82 -13.94 -7.44 -5.62
CA LYS A 82 -12.76 -7.53 -6.50
C LYS A 82 -13.14 -7.33 -7.97
N TRP A 83 -14.23 -7.93 -8.43
CA TRP A 83 -14.72 -7.74 -9.79
C TRP A 83 -15.18 -6.31 -10.05
N GLU A 84 -15.82 -5.65 -9.07
CA GLU A 84 -16.19 -4.23 -9.18
C GLU A 84 -14.96 -3.32 -9.28
N ILE A 85 -13.93 -3.56 -8.46
CA ILE A 85 -12.64 -2.85 -8.59
C ILE A 85 -12.05 -3.06 -9.98
N GLN A 86 -11.98 -4.31 -10.46
CA GLN A 86 -11.41 -4.60 -11.77
C GLN A 86 -12.23 -3.96 -12.90
N SER A 87 -13.56 -3.95 -12.76
CA SER A 87 -14.47 -3.32 -13.72
C SER A 87 -14.29 -1.81 -13.76
N ALA A 88 -14.12 -1.16 -12.61
CA ALA A 88 -13.80 0.26 -12.53
C ALA A 88 -12.47 0.57 -13.23
N ILE A 89 -11.43 -0.24 -12.99
CA ILE A 89 -10.12 -0.11 -13.65
C ILE A 89 -10.26 -0.28 -15.17
N ASN A 90 -10.96 -1.31 -15.64
CA ASN A 90 -11.19 -1.54 -17.06
C ASN A 90 -11.97 -0.38 -17.71
N ALA A 91 -12.90 0.23 -16.97
CA ALA A 91 -13.63 1.43 -17.36
C ALA A 91 -12.81 2.73 -17.21
N LYS A 92 -11.51 2.64 -16.85
CA LYS A 92 -10.61 3.78 -16.58
C LYS A 92 -11.13 4.73 -15.51
N LYS A 93 -11.95 4.22 -14.58
CA LYS A 93 -12.45 4.92 -13.39
C LYS A 93 -11.59 4.57 -12.19
N SER A 94 -11.48 5.51 -11.24
CA SER A 94 -10.78 5.25 -9.98
C SER A 94 -11.61 4.31 -9.10
N PRO A 95 -11.04 3.20 -8.59
CA PRO A 95 -11.69 2.35 -7.61
C PRO A 95 -12.09 3.08 -6.32
N SER A 96 -11.42 4.20 -6.00
CA SER A 96 -11.77 5.03 -4.83
C SER A 96 -13.16 5.68 -4.92
N SER A 97 -13.78 5.66 -6.10
CA SER A 97 -15.17 6.11 -6.29
C SER A 97 -16.21 5.07 -5.84
N LEU A 98 -15.81 3.80 -5.66
CA LEU A 98 -16.70 2.72 -5.22
C LEU A 98 -17.05 2.90 -3.75
N ALA A 99 -18.33 2.81 -3.41
CA ALA A 99 -18.82 3.08 -2.05
C ALA A 99 -18.17 2.17 -1.00
N PHE A 100 -17.99 0.88 -1.31
CA PHE A 100 -17.35 -0.04 -0.37
C PHE A 100 -15.85 0.27 -0.17
N VAL A 101 -15.16 0.80 -1.18
CA VAL A 101 -13.75 1.23 -1.04
C VAL A 101 -13.66 2.46 -0.14
N GLN A 102 -14.59 3.40 -0.29
CA GLN A 102 -14.67 4.56 0.62
C GLN A 102 -14.95 4.12 2.05
N GLN A 103 -15.86 3.17 2.24
CA GLN A 103 -16.14 2.63 3.57
C GLN A 103 -14.93 1.90 4.14
N GLN A 104 -14.27 1.03 3.36
CA GLN A 104 -13.07 0.34 3.79
C GLN A 104 -11.95 1.32 4.18
N ASN A 105 -11.79 2.43 3.45
CA ASN A 105 -10.82 3.47 3.81
C ASN A 105 -11.16 4.13 5.15
N LYS A 106 -12.44 4.42 5.43
CA LYS A 106 -12.88 4.94 6.73
C LYS A 106 -12.62 3.95 7.85
N ASP A 107 -12.98 2.68 7.64
CA ASP A 107 -12.79 1.62 8.62
C ASP A 107 -11.30 1.39 8.90
N LEU A 108 -10.47 1.46 7.87
CA LEU A 108 -9.01 1.37 7.99
C LEU A 108 -8.46 2.54 8.80
N GLN A 109 -8.85 3.78 8.50
CA GLN A 109 -8.42 4.95 9.28
C GLN A 109 -8.85 4.84 10.75
N ALA A 110 -10.09 4.39 11.01
CA ALA A 110 -10.57 4.13 12.36
C ALA A 110 -9.76 3.03 13.05
N CYS A 111 -9.43 1.96 12.33
CA CYS A 111 -8.62 0.87 12.86
C CYS A 111 -7.22 1.37 13.25
N LEU A 112 -6.55 2.11 12.36
CA LEU A 112 -5.20 2.64 12.57
C LEU A 112 -5.16 3.65 13.73
N GLY A 113 -6.20 4.48 13.84
CA GLY A 113 -6.30 5.56 14.81
C GLY A 113 -5.53 6.82 14.38
N ALA A 114 -6.01 7.98 14.84
CA ALA A 114 -5.50 9.29 14.42
C ALA A 114 -3.99 9.48 14.57
N PRO A 115 -3.33 9.04 15.67
CA PRO A 115 -1.88 9.23 15.81
C PRO A 115 -1.08 8.55 14.70
N LEU A 116 -1.44 7.31 14.36
CA LEU A 116 -0.75 6.53 13.34
C LEU A 116 -1.06 7.06 11.93
N VAL A 117 -2.32 7.42 11.67
CA VAL A 117 -2.72 8.06 10.40
C VAL A 117 -1.92 9.33 10.15
N ASN A 118 -1.89 10.26 11.12
CA ASN A 118 -1.14 11.51 11.01
C ASN A 118 0.36 11.28 10.74
N LYS A 119 0.94 10.26 11.37
CA LYS A 119 2.35 9.90 11.15
C LYS A 119 2.59 9.36 9.74
N LEU A 120 1.72 8.47 9.26
CA LEU A 120 1.80 7.92 7.91
C LEU A 120 1.64 9.01 6.83
N GLU A 121 0.75 9.97 7.05
CA GLU A 121 0.57 11.13 6.16
C GLU A 121 1.85 11.98 6.09
N LYS A 122 2.46 12.31 7.23
CA LYS A 122 3.73 13.04 7.28
C LYS A 122 4.85 12.32 6.54
N LEU A 123 5.01 11.01 6.79
CA LEU A 123 6.02 10.19 6.10
C LEU A 123 5.77 10.14 4.59
N THR A 124 4.51 10.08 4.17
CA THR A 124 4.12 10.11 2.75
C THR A 124 4.47 11.44 2.10
N GLU A 125 4.18 12.54 2.79
CA GLU A 125 4.49 13.89 2.32
C GLU A 125 6.00 14.13 2.22
N GLU A 126 6.78 13.67 3.19
CA GLU A 126 8.24 13.68 3.16
C GLU A 126 8.79 12.87 1.98
N ALA A 127 8.30 11.65 1.78
CA ALA A 127 8.70 10.81 0.65
C ALA A 127 8.34 11.44 -0.70
N ARG A 128 7.16 12.07 -0.81
CA ARG A 128 6.73 12.81 -2.00
C ARG A 128 7.66 13.98 -2.30
N LYS A 129 8.02 14.78 -1.30
CA LYS A 129 8.96 15.90 -1.46
C LYS A 129 10.33 15.42 -1.88
N ALA A 130 10.85 14.35 -1.26
CA ALA A 130 12.14 13.76 -1.64
C ALA A 130 12.14 13.26 -3.10
N ALA A 131 11.06 12.58 -3.54
CA ALA A 131 10.92 12.12 -4.92
C ALA A 131 10.85 13.28 -5.92
N GLN A 132 10.16 14.38 -5.58
CA GLN A 132 10.11 15.58 -6.43
C GLN A 132 11.46 16.27 -6.56
N GLN A 133 12.25 16.33 -5.49
CA GLN A 133 13.61 16.87 -5.52
C GLN A 133 14.55 16.00 -6.38
N GLN A 134 14.41 14.68 -6.32
CA GLN A 134 15.18 13.75 -7.18
C GLN A 134 14.84 13.88 -8.67
N GLN A 135 13.58 14.22 -9.01
CA GLN A 135 13.17 14.45 -10.40
C GLN A 135 13.64 15.80 -10.95
N GLN A 136 13.92 16.78 -10.09
CA GLN A 136 14.39 18.12 -10.46
C GLN A 136 15.91 18.26 -10.40
N ALA A 137 16.63 17.29 -9.82
CA ALA A 137 18.09 17.27 -9.85
C ALA A 137 18.57 17.05 -11.31
N PRO A 138 19.46 17.90 -11.85
CA PRO A 138 20.00 17.68 -13.19
C PRO A 138 20.74 16.34 -13.20
N LYS A 139 20.41 15.48 -14.17
CA LYS A 139 21.21 14.29 -14.47
C LYS A 139 22.62 14.77 -14.77
N LYS A 140 23.57 14.52 -13.85
CA LYS A 140 25.00 14.72 -14.08
C LYS A 140 25.52 13.69 -15.07
#